data_AF-A0AAD6X5Y3-F1
#
_entry.id   AF-A0AAD6X5Y3-F1
#
_cell.length_a   1.000
_cell.length_b   1.000
_cell.length_c   1.000
_cell.angle_alpha   90.00
_cell.angle_beta   90.00
_cell.angle_gamma   90.00
#
_symmetry.space_group_name_H-M   'P 1'
#
loop_
_entity.id
_entity.type
_entity.pdbx_description
1 polymer ?
#
loop_
_entity_poly.entity_id
_entity_poly.type
_entity_poly.pdbx_seq_one_letter_code
_entity_poly.pdbx_strand_id
1 'polypeptide(L)'
;HVLLAPYTKVEESFNLHAVHDVLMYGVAPSSLPHYDHFVFSGAVPRTFIGSVLLAWICQPVIYVAHSLAPNHRPTTVRLVLATINALGLCLLRHAVSRRFGCPTGLYYTLLTCSQFHVPFWMGRTLPNIAAISLLVVSAVVFRAEIAALAGALALQSIVLGHTSFWRAFKVCAVSSVASITPAVGVDSHFWAQPYLWPEGQSIYFIVVEGKSAEWGWQPAAHAYLTAHLPKLLLSSLPLALPALLPLPFL
;
A
#
# COMPACT_ATOMS: atom_id res chain seq x y z
N HIS A 1 3.21 -14.51 12.87
CA HIS A 1 2.53 -13.29 13.37
C HIS A 1 1.01 -13.35 13.18
N VAL A 2 0.48 -13.77 12.02
CA VAL A 2 -0.98 -13.85 11.76
C VAL A 2 -1.74 -14.63 12.85
N LEU A 3 -1.25 -15.82 13.22
CA LEU A 3 -1.86 -16.65 14.27
C LEU A 3 -1.57 -16.17 15.70
N LEU A 4 -0.40 -15.54 15.91
CA LEU A 4 0.05 -15.09 17.24
C LEU A 4 -0.61 -13.79 17.68
N ALA A 5 -1.09 -12.97 16.74
CA ALA A 5 -1.79 -11.72 16.99
C ALA A 5 -3.14 -11.74 16.22
N PRO A 6 -4.14 -12.46 16.74
CA PRO A 6 -5.42 -12.66 16.06
C PRO A 6 -6.26 -11.38 16.02
N TYR A 7 -6.13 -10.51 17.03
CA TYR A 7 -6.92 -9.29 17.16
C TYR A 7 -6.49 -8.20 16.18
N THR A 8 -7.49 -7.54 15.61
CA THR A 8 -7.36 -6.49 14.60
C THR A 8 -7.27 -5.13 15.26
N LYS A 9 -6.43 -4.26 14.70
CA LYS A 9 -6.37 -2.86 15.14
C LYS A 9 -7.54 -2.08 14.55
N VAL A 10 -7.91 -0.96 15.18
CA VAL A 10 -9.02 -0.10 14.72
C VAL A 10 -8.78 0.40 13.29
N GLU A 11 -7.53 0.68 12.92
CA GLU A 11 -7.17 1.18 11.59
C GLU A 11 -7.27 0.11 10.49
N GLU A 12 -7.41 -1.17 10.87
CA GLU A 12 -7.57 -2.30 9.94
C GLU A 12 -9.03 -2.66 9.70
N SER A 13 -9.94 -2.21 10.58
CA SER A 13 -11.33 -2.68 10.62
C SER A 13 -12.05 -2.39 9.30
N PHE A 14 -11.94 -1.17 8.79
CA PHE A 14 -12.61 -0.77 7.54
C PHE A 14 -12.27 -1.71 6.39
N ASN A 15 -10.98 -1.92 6.10
CA ASN A 15 -10.59 -2.77 4.97
C ASN A 15 -10.91 -4.24 5.23
N LEU A 16 -10.78 -4.70 6.47
CA LEU A 16 -11.11 -6.09 6.81
C LEU A 16 -12.61 -6.36 6.61
N HIS A 17 -13.46 -5.44 7.06
CA HIS A 17 -14.91 -5.52 6.91
C HIS A 17 -15.29 -5.36 5.44
N ALA A 18 -14.70 -4.41 4.71
CA ALA A 18 -14.92 -4.26 3.28
C ALA A 18 -14.57 -5.52 2.48
N VAL A 19 -13.45 -6.19 2.80
CA VAL A 19 -13.11 -7.49 2.18
C VAL A 19 -14.13 -8.56 2.54
N HIS A 20 -14.53 -8.63 3.81
CA HIS A 20 -15.55 -9.57 4.27
C HIS A 20 -16.88 -9.38 3.54
N ASP A 21 -17.35 -8.14 3.41
CA ASP A 21 -18.64 -7.79 2.81
C ASP A 21 -18.65 -8.08 1.32
N VAL A 22 -17.55 -7.80 0.61
CA VAL A 22 -17.38 -8.19 -0.79
C VAL A 22 -17.40 -9.72 -0.95
N LEU A 23 -16.77 -10.46 -0.03
CA LEU A 23 -16.76 -11.93 -0.06
C LEU A 23 -18.12 -12.56 0.30
N MET A 24 -18.91 -11.91 1.15
CA MET A 24 -20.17 -12.45 1.67
C MET A 24 -21.39 -12.03 0.86
N TYR A 25 -21.50 -10.74 0.55
CA TYR A 25 -22.66 -10.14 -0.11
C TYR A 25 -22.42 -9.85 -1.60
N GLY A 26 -21.17 -9.77 -2.02
CA GLY A 26 -20.79 -9.47 -3.40
C GLY A 26 -20.94 -7.99 -3.77
N VAL A 27 -20.52 -7.63 -4.98
CA VAL A 27 -20.38 -6.23 -5.42
C VAL A 27 -21.65 -5.63 -6.04
N ALA A 28 -22.77 -6.35 -6.05
CA ALA A 28 -23.99 -5.90 -6.70
C ALA A 28 -24.63 -4.72 -5.94
N PRO A 29 -25.27 -3.76 -6.63
CA PRO A 29 -25.96 -2.64 -5.97
C PRO A 29 -27.00 -3.08 -4.93
N SER A 30 -27.70 -4.20 -5.19
CA SER A 30 -28.69 -4.78 -4.27
C SER A 30 -28.09 -5.27 -2.95
N SER A 31 -26.79 -5.55 -2.94
CA SER A 31 -26.05 -6.06 -1.78
C SER A 31 -25.52 -4.95 -0.89
N LEU A 32 -25.33 -3.74 -1.43
CA LEU A 32 -24.75 -2.59 -0.73
C LEU A 32 -25.42 -2.25 0.62
N PRO A 33 -26.75 -2.33 0.78
CA PRO A 33 -27.39 -2.03 2.07
C PRO A 33 -26.95 -2.93 3.23
N HIS A 34 -26.35 -4.09 2.93
CA HIS A 34 -25.85 -5.03 3.94
C HIS A 34 -24.41 -4.77 4.37
N TYR A 35 -23.73 -3.79 3.76
CA TYR A 35 -22.35 -3.48 4.06
C TYR A 35 -22.22 -2.72 5.38
N ASP A 36 -21.18 -3.06 6.15
CA ASP A 36 -20.96 -2.55 7.50
C ASP A 36 -20.66 -1.04 7.54
N HIS A 37 -20.02 -0.50 6.50
CA HIS A 37 -19.61 0.91 6.45
C HIS A 37 -20.77 1.90 6.40
N PHE A 38 -21.99 1.45 6.06
CA PHE A 38 -23.19 2.28 6.16
C PHE A 38 -23.69 2.45 7.60
N VAL A 39 -23.38 1.50 8.47
CA VAL A 39 -23.72 1.56 9.91
C VAL A 39 -22.56 2.16 10.72
N PHE A 40 -21.33 1.78 10.39
CA PHE A 40 -20.11 2.23 11.07
C PHE A 40 -19.18 2.98 10.14
N SER A 41 -19.60 4.19 9.73
CA SER A 41 -18.77 5.07 8.91
C SER A 41 -17.60 5.63 9.72
N GLY A 42 -16.39 5.56 9.15
CA GLY A 42 -15.23 6.28 9.70
C GLY A 42 -15.33 7.79 9.49
N ALA A 43 -14.37 8.54 10.07
CA ALA A 43 -14.34 10.00 9.96
C ALA A 43 -14.18 10.53 8.52
N VAL A 44 -13.53 9.73 7.65
CA VAL A 44 -13.29 10.06 6.24
C VAL A 44 -13.52 8.77 5.43
N PRO A 45 -14.15 8.86 4.25
CA PRO A 45 -14.28 7.72 3.36
C PRO A 45 -12.91 7.16 2.96
N ARG A 46 -12.87 5.85 2.75
CA ARG A 46 -11.68 5.10 2.36
C ARG A 46 -11.96 4.39 1.05
N THR A 47 -10.91 4.20 0.25
CA THR A 47 -11.05 3.52 -1.04
C THR A 47 -11.32 2.03 -0.90
N PHE A 48 -12.24 1.51 -1.72
CA PHE A 48 -12.61 0.10 -1.81
C PHE A 48 -11.73 -0.68 -2.78
N ILE A 49 -10.96 -0.02 -3.65
CA ILE A 49 -10.19 -0.67 -4.72
C ILE A 49 -9.30 -1.78 -4.17
N GLY A 50 -8.52 -1.48 -3.13
CA GLY A 50 -7.62 -2.45 -2.50
C GLY A 50 -8.37 -3.63 -1.88
N SER A 51 -9.50 -3.37 -1.20
CA SER A 51 -10.31 -4.39 -0.55
C SER A 51 -11.02 -5.30 -1.55
N VAL A 52 -11.54 -4.76 -2.65
CA VAL A 52 -12.18 -5.54 -3.72
C VAL A 52 -11.17 -6.43 -4.43
N LEU A 53 -9.99 -5.89 -4.80
CA LEU A 53 -8.93 -6.68 -5.40
C LEU A 53 -8.47 -7.80 -4.48
N LEU A 54 -8.27 -7.50 -3.19
CA LEU A 54 -7.89 -8.52 -2.21
C LEU A 54 -8.98 -9.59 -2.06
N ALA A 55 -10.26 -9.20 -2.03
CA ALA A 55 -11.38 -10.14 -1.98
C ALA A 55 -11.39 -11.08 -3.19
N TRP A 56 -11.24 -10.56 -4.41
CA TRP A 56 -11.18 -11.39 -5.63
C TRP A 56 -9.99 -12.35 -5.64
N ILE A 57 -8.82 -11.93 -5.17
CA ILE A 57 -7.66 -12.82 -5.03
C ILE A 57 -7.91 -13.89 -3.96
N CYS A 58 -8.61 -13.53 -2.87
CA CYS A 58 -8.92 -14.46 -1.79
C CYS A 58 -9.98 -15.49 -2.17
N GLN A 59 -10.92 -15.19 -3.08
CA GLN A 59 -12.01 -16.11 -3.44
C GLN A 59 -11.55 -17.53 -3.84
N PRO A 60 -10.64 -17.73 -4.81
CA PRO A 60 -10.19 -19.07 -5.17
C PRO A 60 -9.44 -19.76 -4.01
N VAL A 61 -8.67 -19.00 -3.22
CA VAL A 61 -7.93 -19.54 -2.07
C VAL A 61 -8.89 -19.99 -0.98
N ILE A 62 -9.94 -19.23 -0.69
CA ILE A 62 -10.97 -19.57 0.29
C ILE A 62 -11.75 -20.80 -0.16
N TYR A 63 -12.09 -20.90 -1.45
CA TYR A 63 -12.79 -22.07 -1.99
C TYR A 63 -11.97 -23.36 -1.80
N VAL A 64 -10.69 -23.33 -2.16
CA VAL A 64 -9.77 -24.47 -1.96
C VAL A 64 -9.56 -24.75 -0.47
N ALA A 65 -9.30 -23.72 0.34
CA ALA A 65 -9.08 -23.87 1.77
C ALA A 65 -10.29 -24.50 2.46
N HIS A 66 -11.51 -24.08 2.10
CA HIS A 66 -12.76 -24.63 2.64
C HIS A 66 -12.99 -26.09 2.24
N SER A 67 -12.58 -26.48 1.02
CA SER A 67 -12.65 -27.90 0.60
C SER A 67 -11.70 -28.81 1.38
N LEU A 68 -10.61 -28.27 1.93
CA LEU A 68 -9.64 -29.03 2.71
C LEU A 68 -9.97 -29.04 4.21
N ALA A 69 -10.41 -27.90 4.75
CA ALA A 69 -10.86 -27.77 6.14
C ALA A 69 -11.72 -26.51 6.36
N PRO A 70 -12.67 -26.53 7.32
CA PRO A 70 -13.35 -25.30 7.72
C PRO A 70 -12.32 -24.30 8.26
N ASN A 71 -12.28 -23.12 7.64
CA ASN A 71 -11.27 -22.09 7.90
C ASN A 71 -11.92 -20.76 8.27
N HIS A 72 -11.27 -20.03 9.18
CA HIS A 72 -11.69 -18.68 9.57
C HIS A 72 -11.32 -17.70 8.45
N ARG A 73 -12.33 -17.16 7.75
CA ARG A 73 -12.14 -16.28 6.58
C ARG A 73 -11.17 -15.10 6.83
N PRO A 74 -11.20 -14.39 7.98
CA PRO A 74 -10.25 -13.31 8.25
C PRO A 74 -8.80 -13.79 8.30
N THR A 75 -8.55 -14.99 8.84
CA THR A 75 -7.20 -15.58 8.88
C THR A 75 -6.69 -15.87 7.47
N THR A 76 -7.55 -16.41 6.60
CA THR A 76 -7.20 -16.69 5.20
C THR A 76 -6.85 -15.40 4.44
N VAL A 77 -7.66 -14.35 4.58
CA VAL A 77 -7.40 -13.04 3.95
C VAL A 77 -6.04 -12.49 4.38
N ARG A 78 -5.73 -12.56 5.68
CA ARG A 78 -4.45 -12.10 6.25
C ARG A 78 -3.26 -12.93 5.75
N LEU A 79 -3.42 -14.24 5.59
CA LEU A 79 -2.39 -15.11 5.02
C LEU A 79 -2.14 -14.80 3.54
N VAL A 80 -3.20 -14.62 2.75
CA VAL A 80 -3.09 -14.24 1.32
C VAL A 80 -2.35 -12.91 1.19
N LEU A 81 -2.74 -11.89 1.96
CA LEU A 81 -2.07 -10.59 1.95
C LEU A 81 -0.60 -10.70 2.38
N ALA A 82 -0.30 -11.48 3.42
CA ALA A 82 1.07 -11.74 3.84
C ALA A 82 1.89 -12.41 2.72
N THR A 83 1.31 -13.38 2.01
CA THR A 83 1.97 -14.06 0.89
C THR A 83 2.25 -13.09 -0.27
N ILE A 84 1.28 -12.25 -0.66
CA ILE A 84 1.49 -11.24 -1.71
C ILE A 84 2.64 -10.30 -1.34
N ASN A 85 2.66 -9.81 -0.09
CA ASN A 85 3.74 -8.97 0.41
C ASN A 85 5.09 -9.70 0.43
N ALA A 86 5.12 -10.95 0.88
CA ALA A 86 6.34 -11.77 0.89
C ALA A 86 6.89 -11.96 -0.52
N LEU A 87 6.03 -12.28 -1.49
CA LEU A 87 6.40 -12.43 -2.90
C LEU A 87 6.97 -11.12 -3.46
N GLY A 88 6.33 -9.99 -3.18
CA GLY A 88 6.86 -8.68 -3.53
C GLY A 88 8.28 -8.46 -2.98
N LEU A 89 8.49 -8.71 -1.70
CA LEU A 89 9.81 -8.54 -1.06
C LEU A 89 10.86 -9.51 -1.63
N CYS A 90 10.47 -10.74 -2.00
CA CYS A 90 11.35 -11.70 -2.67
C CYS A 90 11.73 -11.24 -4.09
N LEU A 91 10.78 -10.68 -4.84
CA LEU A 91 11.05 -10.09 -6.16
C LEU A 91 11.97 -8.88 -6.05
N LEU A 92 11.76 -8.03 -5.05
CA LEU A 92 12.64 -6.89 -4.78
C LEU A 92 14.05 -7.34 -4.39
N ARG A 93 14.18 -8.36 -3.53
CA ARG A 93 15.47 -9.01 -3.23
C ARG A 93 16.14 -9.49 -4.52
N HIS A 94 15.41 -10.18 -5.39
CA HIS A 94 15.96 -10.69 -6.64
C HIS A 94 16.45 -9.56 -7.56
N ALA A 95 15.68 -8.48 -7.68
CA ALA A 95 16.07 -7.30 -8.45
C ALA A 95 17.32 -6.61 -7.87
N VAL A 96 17.39 -6.46 -6.54
CA VAL A 96 18.55 -5.91 -5.84
C VAL A 96 19.78 -6.80 -6.04
N SER A 97 19.65 -8.11 -5.86
CA SER A 97 20.75 -9.06 -6.08
C SER A 97 21.27 -9.02 -7.51
N ARG A 98 20.38 -8.89 -8.50
CA ARG A 98 20.76 -8.80 -9.92
C ARG A 98 21.47 -7.50 -10.27
N ARG A 99 21.15 -6.40 -9.59
CA ARG A 99 21.72 -5.08 -9.89
C ARG A 99 23.01 -4.79 -9.11
N PHE A 100 23.06 -5.20 -7.84
CA PHE A 100 24.12 -4.82 -6.90
C PHE A 100 24.93 -6.01 -6.37
N GLY A 101 24.59 -7.23 -6.78
CA GLY A 101 25.30 -8.45 -6.41
C GLY A 101 24.65 -9.24 -5.27
N CYS A 102 25.08 -10.49 -5.11
CA CYS A 102 24.57 -11.42 -4.10
C CYS A 102 24.72 -10.90 -2.65
N PRO A 103 25.86 -10.30 -2.24
CA PRO A 103 26.02 -9.79 -0.88
C PRO A 103 24.96 -8.75 -0.51
N THR A 104 24.66 -7.81 -1.40
CA THR A 104 23.65 -6.77 -1.18
C THR A 104 22.26 -7.35 -1.00
N GLY A 105 21.92 -8.39 -1.76
CA GLY A 105 20.66 -9.12 -1.58
C GLY A 105 20.56 -9.86 -0.24
N LEU A 106 21.68 -10.38 0.27
CA LEU A 106 21.75 -10.98 1.61
C LEU A 106 21.52 -9.92 2.70
N TYR A 107 22.23 -8.79 2.64
CA TYR A 107 22.04 -7.68 3.59
C TYR A 107 20.59 -7.15 3.57
N TYR A 108 20.01 -6.97 2.39
CA TYR A 108 18.60 -6.61 2.25
C TYR A 108 17.67 -7.59 2.98
N THR A 109 17.94 -8.89 2.84
CA THR A 109 17.14 -9.95 3.48
C THR A 109 17.27 -9.89 5.00
N LEU A 110 18.50 -9.78 5.51
CA LEU A 110 18.77 -9.70 6.95
C LEU A 110 18.09 -8.48 7.57
N LEU A 111 18.23 -7.31 6.94
CA LEU A 111 17.64 -6.06 7.41
C LEU A 111 16.11 -6.12 7.40
N THR A 112 15.51 -6.66 6.34
CA THR A 112 14.04 -6.79 6.22
C THR A 112 13.48 -7.76 7.27
N CYS A 113 14.16 -8.89 7.50
CA CYS A 113 13.73 -9.88 8.49
C CYS A 113 13.97 -9.44 9.94
N SER A 114 14.98 -8.61 10.20
CA SER A 114 15.28 -8.10 11.55
C SER A 114 14.39 -6.92 11.97
N GLN A 115 13.76 -6.25 11.02
CA GLN A 115 12.78 -5.20 11.31
C GLN A 115 11.51 -5.84 11.85
N PHE A 116 11.03 -5.42 13.02
CA PHE A 116 9.73 -5.88 13.54
C PHE A 116 8.57 -5.46 12.62
N HIS A 117 8.66 -4.26 12.02
CA HIS A 117 7.55 -3.63 11.34
C HIS A 117 7.09 -4.43 10.11
N VAL A 118 8.00 -4.77 9.19
CA VAL A 118 7.63 -5.43 7.92
C VAL A 118 6.98 -6.80 8.15
N PRO A 119 7.58 -7.75 8.90
CA PRO A 119 7.01 -9.08 9.12
C PRO A 119 5.76 -9.06 9.99
N PHE A 120 5.58 -8.08 10.88
CA PHE A 120 4.38 -7.99 11.72
C PHE A 120 3.17 -7.44 10.96
N TRP A 121 3.39 -6.42 10.12
CA TRP A 121 2.30 -5.72 9.42
C TRP A 121 1.95 -6.33 8.06
N MET A 122 2.80 -7.17 7.47
CA MET A 122 2.58 -7.74 6.12
C MET A 122 1.25 -8.48 5.92
N GLY A 123 0.70 -9.07 6.99
CA GLY A 123 -0.59 -9.79 6.96
C GLY A 123 -1.74 -9.01 7.60
N ARG A 124 -1.60 -7.69 7.79
CA ARG A 124 -2.64 -6.83 8.37
C ARG A 124 -3.23 -5.94 7.28
N THR A 125 -4.56 -5.81 7.25
CA THR A 125 -5.32 -5.11 6.19
C THR A 125 -5.25 -3.58 6.33
N LEU A 126 -4.07 -3.05 6.61
CA LEU A 126 -3.84 -1.61 6.59
C LEU A 126 -3.76 -1.11 5.14
N PRO A 127 -4.30 0.08 4.82
CA PRO A 127 -4.18 0.68 3.49
C PRO A 127 -2.72 0.76 3.02
N ASN A 128 -1.82 1.12 3.94
CA ASN A 128 -0.38 1.26 3.65
C ASN A 128 0.27 -0.07 3.26
N ILE A 129 -0.21 -1.20 3.79
CA ILE A 129 0.36 -2.52 3.50
C ILE A 129 -0.12 -3.02 2.14
N ALA A 130 -1.39 -2.79 1.80
CA ALA A 130 -1.89 -3.03 0.44
C ALA A 130 -1.17 -2.13 -0.59
N ALA A 131 -0.92 -0.86 -0.23
CA ALA A 131 -0.15 0.06 -1.05
C ALA A 131 1.31 -0.40 -1.24
N ILE A 132 1.96 -0.94 -0.20
CA ILE A 132 3.30 -1.53 -0.31
C ILE A 132 3.29 -2.73 -1.27
N SER A 133 2.29 -3.61 -1.22
CA SER A 133 2.18 -4.72 -2.19
C SER A 133 2.13 -4.20 -3.63
N LEU A 134 1.27 -3.22 -3.90
CA LEU A 134 1.12 -2.62 -5.23
C LEU A 134 2.36 -1.83 -5.65
N LEU A 135 2.99 -1.11 -4.72
CA LEU A 135 4.20 -0.34 -4.96
C LEU A 135 5.39 -1.24 -5.22
N VAL A 136 5.52 -2.37 -4.54
CA VAL A 136 6.61 -3.33 -4.79
C VAL A 136 6.39 -4.04 -6.12
N VAL A 137 5.17 -4.45 -6.45
CA VAL A 137 4.84 -4.98 -7.79
C VAL A 137 5.14 -3.92 -8.84
N SER A 138 4.71 -2.68 -8.65
CA SER A 138 5.01 -1.57 -9.55
C SER A 138 6.51 -1.29 -9.64
N ALA A 139 7.24 -1.32 -8.53
CA ALA A 139 8.69 -1.13 -8.50
C ALA A 139 9.48 -2.29 -9.12
N VAL A 140 8.89 -3.47 -9.25
CA VAL A 140 9.53 -4.61 -9.94
C VAL A 140 9.14 -4.62 -11.42
N VAL A 141 7.85 -4.44 -11.73
CA VAL A 141 7.28 -4.52 -13.08
C VAL A 141 7.54 -3.25 -13.85
N PHE A 142 7.13 -2.13 -13.27
CA PHE A 142 7.28 -0.80 -13.85
C PHE A 142 8.56 -0.12 -13.40
N ARG A 143 9.30 -0.66 -12.42
CA ARG A 143 10.54 -0.06 -11.90
C ARG A 143 10.30 1.35 -11.33
N ALA A 144 10.48 1.53 -10.02
CA ALA A 144 10.21 2.84 -9.40
C ALA A 144 11.06 3.96 -10.02
N GLU A 145 12.25 3.58 -10.52
CA GLU A 145 13.12 4.44 -11.31
C GLU A 145 12.48 4.93 -12.61
N ILE A 146 11.51 4.23 -13.22
CA ILE A 146 10.82 4.67 -14.44
C ILE A 146 9.93 5.88 -14.16
N ALA A 147 9.35 6.04 -12.98
CA ALA A 147 8.55 7.23 -12.67
C ALA A 147 9.44 8.49 -12.56
N ALA A 148 10.54 8.39 -11.80
CA ALA A 148 11.52 9.47 -11.67
C ALA A 148 12.23 9.75 -13.00
N LEU A 149 12.59 8.69 -13.73
CA LEU A 149 13.20 8.77 -15.06
C LEU A 149 12.22 9.35 -16.08
N ALA A 150 10.93 8.99 -16.06
CA ALA A 150 9.92 9.57 -16.94
C ALA A 150 9.76 11.07 -16.67
N GLY A 151 9.76 11.50 -15.41
CA GLY A 151 9.77 12.91 -15.05
C GLY A 151 11.02 13.64 -15.55
N ALA A 152 12.21 13.06 -15.32
CA ALA A 152 13.48 13.62 -15.77
C ALA A 152 13.60 13.67 -17.30
N LEU A 153 13.18 12.61 -18.01
CA LEU A 153 13.15 12.54 -19.47
C LEU A 153 12.12 13.49 -20.07
N ALA A 154 10.95 13.66 -19.45
CA ALA A 154 9.97 14.65 -19.88
C ALA A 154 10.54 16.07 -19.77
N LEU A 155 11.20 16.39 -18.65
CA LEU A 155 11.87 17.67 -18.46
C LEU A 155 13.00 17.88 -19.47
N GLN A 156 13.87 16.89 -19.64
CA GLN A 156 14.97 16.93 -20.61
C GLN A 156 14.44 17.13 -22.05
N SER A 157 13.37 16.43 -22.41
CA SER A 157 12.75 16.53 -23.74
C SER A 157 12.15 17.91 -24.01
N ILE A 158 11.65 18.59 -22.96
CA ILE A 158 11.16 19.97 -23.06
C ILE A 158 12.35 20.93 -23.24
N VAL A 159 13.41 20.79 -22.43
CA VAL A 159 14.60 21.65 -22.49
C VAL A 159 15.33 21.53 -23.83
N LEU A 160 15.40 20.32 -24.39
CA LEU A 160 16.02 20.06 -25.70
C LEU A 160 15.08 20.32 -26.88
N GLY A 161 13.85 20.76 -26.65
CA GLY A 161 12.87 21.07 -27.71
C GLY A 161 12.33 19.85 -28.47
N HIS A 162 12.57 18.63 -27.99
CA HIS A 162 12.05 17.40 -28.59
C HIS A 162 10.53 17.24 -28.37
N THR A 163 10.02 17.81 -27.28
CA THR A 163 8.59 17.85 -26.98
C THR A 163 8.19 19.24 -26.48
N SER A 164 6.96 19.66 -26.77
CA SER A 164 6.43 20.90 -26.21
C SER A 164 5.90 20.67 -24.79
N PHE A 165 6.05 21.68 -23.93
CA PHE A 165 5.45 21.69 -22.60
C PHE A 165 3.97 21.29 -22.63
N TRP A 166 3.21 21.82 -23.60
CA TRP A 166 1.79 21.51 -23.77
C TRP A 166 1.51 20.05 -24.11
N ARG A 167 2.38 19.38 -24.88
CA ARG A 167 2.22 17.95 -25.17
C ARG A 167 2.52 17.12 -23.93
N ALA A 168 3.57 17.45 -23.19
CA ALA A 168 3.90 16.78 -21.93
C ALA A 168 2.78 16.94 -20.88
N PHE A 169 2.29 18.17 -20.70
CA PHE A 169 1.17 18.48 -19.83
C PHE A 169 -0.10 17.70 -20.22
N LYS A 170 -0.44 17.65 -21.51
CA LYS A 170 -1.60 16.86 -21.98
C LYS A 170 -1.47 15.39 -21.64
N VAL A 171 -0.28 14.80 -21.82
CA VAL A 171 -0.05 13.38 -21.47
C VAL A 171 -0.23 13.15 -19.98
N CYS A 172 0.35 13.99 -19.13
CA CYS A 172 0.18 13.90 -17.67
C CYS A 172 -1.28 14.12 -17.24
N ALA A 173 -1.98 15.07 -17.84
CA ALA A 173 -3.38 15.35 -17.54
C ALA A 173 -4.27 14.17 -17.95
N VAL A 174 -4.10 13.64 -19.16
CA VAL A 174 -4.86 12.48 -19.64
C VAL A 174 -4.57 11.24 -18.80
N SER A 175 -3.32 10.96 -18.44
CA SER A 175 -2.99 9.81 -17.60
C SER A 175 -3.55 9.93 -16.18
N SER A 176 -3.56 11.14 -15.61
CA SER A 176 -4.14 11.41 -14.29
C SER A 176 -5.67 11.28 -14.31
N VAL A 177 -6.34 11.82 -15.33
CA VAL A 177 -7.79 11.64 -15.49
C VAL A 177 -8.13 10.17 -15.69
N ALA A 178 -7.37 9.46 -16.50
CA ALA A 178 -7.56 8.04 -16.76
C ALA A 178 -7.37 7.16 -15.51
N SER A 179 -6.51 7.56 -14.56
CA SER A 179 -6.33 6.82 -13.30
C SER A 179 -7.36 7.18 -12.23
N ILE A 180 -7.74 8.46 -12.13
CA ILE A 180 -8.73 8.93 -11.14
C ILE A 180 -10.15 8.47 -11.49
N THR A 181 -10.52 8.47 -12.77
CA THR A 181 -11.89 8.12 -13.21
C THR A 181 -12.36 6.74 -12.71
N PRO A 182 -11.61 5.63 -12.91
CA PRO A 182 -12.03 4.33 -12.39
C PRO A 182 -12.00 4.29 -10.85
N ALA A 183 -11.08 5.00 -10.20
CA ALA A 183 -11.05 5.06 -8.73
C ALA A 183 -12.30 5.73 -8.17
N VAL A 184 -12.66 6.89 -8.69
CA VAL A 184 -13.90 7.60 -8.34
C VAL A 184 -15.12 6.76 -8.68
N GLY A 185 -15.14 6.06 -9.82
CA GLY A 185 -16.26 5.19 -10.19
C GLY A 185 -16.48 4.04 -9.21
N VAL A 186 -15.41 3.33 -8.83
CA VAL A 186 -15.46 2.24 -7.84
C VAL A 186 -15.93 2.77 -6.50
N ASP A 187 -15.31 3.85 -6.01
CA ASP A 187 -15.60 4.38 -4.69
C ASP A 187 -17.00 5.01 -4.63
N SER A 188 -17.45 5.66 -5.70
CA SER A 188 -18.83 6.18 -5.79
C SER A 188 -19.87 5.07 -5.71
N HIS A 189 -19.59 3.91 -6.32
CA HIS A 189 -20.46 2.74 -6.27
C HIS A 189 -20.59 2.19 -4.85
N PHE A 190 -19.47 1.89 -4.18
CA PHE A 190 -19.49 1.26 -2.85
C PHE A 190 -20.00 2.18 -1.75
N TRP A 191 -19.75 3.49 -1.87
CA TRP A 191 -20.28 4.47 -0.93
C TRP A 191 -21.71 4.91 -1.24
N ALA A 192 -22.30 4.44 -2.35
CA ALA A 192 -23.61 4.88 -2.86
C ALA A 192 -23.72 6.42 -2.95
N GLN A 193 -22.60 7.10 -3.23
CA GLN A 193 -22.51 8.55 -3.37
C GLN A 193 -21.89 8.92 -4.71
N PRO A 194 -22.52 9.77 -5.52
CA PRO A 194 -21.99 10.13 -6.82
C PRO A 194 -20.73 11.02 -6.67
N TYR A 195 -19.72 10.77 -7.50
CA TYR A 195 -18.47 11.54 -7.60
C TYR A 195 -17.63 11.55 -6.31
N LEU A 196 -17.61 10.44 -5.59
CA LEU A 196 -16.80 10.32 -4.39
C LEU A 196 -15.34 10.01 -4.73
N TRP A 197 -14.44 10.88 -4.28
CA TRP A 197 -13.00 10.66 -4.31
C TRP A 197 -12.43 10.61 -2.87
N PRO A 198 -12.22 9.41 -2.31
CA PRO A 198 -11.79 9.26 -0.91
C PRO A 198 -10.49 9.99 -0.58
N GLU A 199 -9.48 9.94 -1.46
CA GLU A 199 -8.21 10.64 -1.24
C GLU A 199 -8.39 12.16 -1.28
N GLY A 200 -9.21 12.67 -2.20
CA GLY A 200 -9.56 14.09 -2.26
C GLY A 200 -10.28 14.58 -1.00
N GLN A 201 -11.23 13.80 -0.50
CA GLN A 201 -11.92 14.08 0.76
C GLN A 201 -10.97 14.05 1.96
N SER A 202 -10.03 13.11 1.98
CA SER A 202 -8.99 13.07 3.02
C SER A 202 -8.08 14.29 2.97
N ILE A 203 -7.68 14.76 1.79
CA ILE A 203 -6.86 15.97 1.64
C ILE A 203 -7.66 17.18 2.13
N TYR A 204 -8.92 17.31 1.75
CA TYR A 204 -9.78 18.40 2.17
C TYR A 204 -9.94 18.43 3.71
N PHE A 205 -10.26 17.29 4.32
CA PHE A 205 -10.42 17.15 5.76
C PHE A 205 -9.15 17.51 6.55
N ILE A 206 -7.97 17.12 6.04
CA ILE A 206 -6.70 17.35 6.73
C ILE A 206 -6.19 18.78 6.49
N VAL A 207 -6.11 19.20 5.22
CA VAL A 207 -5.41 20.42 4.82
C VAL A 207 -6.29 21.65 4.90
N VAL A 208 -7.55 21.53 4.47
CA VAL A 208 -8.47 22.68 4.39
C VAL A 208 -9.20 22.87 5.72
N GLU A 209 -9.74 21.78 6.29
CA GLU A 209 -10.46 21.87 7.56
C GLU A 209 -9.53 21.86 8.80
N GLY A 210 -8.28 21.44 8.64
CA GLY A 210 -7.30 21.42 9.75
C GLY A 210 -7.63 20.42 10.88
N LYS A 211 -8.62 19.52 10.68
CA LYS A 211 -9.13 18.63 11.73
C LYS A 211 -8.13 17.59 12.22
N SER A 212 -7.04 17.37 11.50
CA SER A 212 -5.95 16.52 12.01
C SER A 212 -5.30 17.08 13.28
N ALA A 213 -5.38 18.40 13.51
CA ALA A 213 -4.82 19.04 14.71
C ALA A 213 -5.62 18.70 15.98
N GLU A 214 -6.90 18.34 15.86
CA GLU A 214 -7.77 17.97 16.99
C GLU A 214 -7.31 16.70 17.70
N TRP A 215 -6.54 15.86 17.01
CA TRP A 215 -5.98 14.60 17.52
C TRP A 215 -4.59 14.76 18.15
N GLY A 216 -4.18 16.01 18.40
CA GLY A 216 -2.89 16.37 18.95
C GLY A 216 -1.83 16.60 17.88
N TRP A 217 -0.90 17.52 18.16
CA TRP A 217 0.25 17.80 17.29
C TRP A 217 1.54 17.79 18.11
N GLN A 218 2.65 17.46 17.44
CA GLN A 218 3.99 17.56 18.01
C GLN A 218 4.87 18.43 17.11
N PRO A 219 5.82 19.19 17.67
CA PRO A 219 6.79 19.92 16.87
C PRO A 219 7.51 19.00 15.89
N ALA A 220 7.52 19.35 14.60
CA ALA A 220 7.99 18.47 13.53
C ALA A 220 9.43 17.97 13.77
N ALA A 221 10.32 18.85 14.23
CA ALA A 221 11.69 18.46 14.56
C ALA A 221 11.75 17.40 15.67
N HIS A 222 10.92 17.53 16.72
CA HIS A 222 10.87 16.55 17.80
C HIS A 222 10.30 15.21 17.33
N ALA A 223 9.15 15.25 16.64
CA ALA A 223 8.47 14.07 16.14
C ALA A 223 9.38 13.27 15.21
N TYR A 224 9.93 13.91 14.17
CA TYR A 224 10.71 13.19 13.17
C TYR A 224 12.13 12.88 13.64
N LEU A 225 12.91 13.85 14.13
CA LEU A 225 14.35 13.65 14.38
C LEU A 225 14.63 12.92 15.70
N THR A 226 13.89 13.21 16.76
CA THR A 226 14.21 12.70 18.09
C THR A 226 13.29 11.56 18.56
N ALA A 227 12.03 11.52 18.11
CA ALA A 227 11.09 10.50 18.56
C ALA A 227 10.99 9.31 17.59
N HIS A 228 10.73 9.56 16.31
CA HIS A 228 10.45 8.50 15.33
C HIS A 228 11.70 7.96 14.63
N LEU A 229 12.65 8.82 14.23
CA LEU A 229 13.86 8.38 13.53
C LEU A 229 14.71 7.40 14.37
N PRO A 230 14.98 7.62 15.68
CA PRO A 230 15.72 6.64 16.47
C PRO A 230 14.99 5.31 16.56
N LYS A 231 13.65 5.33 16.76
CA LYS A 231 12.81 4.11 16.83
C LYS A 231 12.81 3.32 15.53
N LEU A 232 12.82 4.01 14.39
CA LEU A 232 12.91 3.39 13.06
C LEU A 232 14.29 2.76 12.83
N LEU A 233 15.34 3.37 13.38
CA LEU A 233 16.72 2.98 13.15
C LEU A 233 17.28 1.95 14.16
N LEU A 234 16.56 1.63 15.24
CA LEU A 234 17.06 0.78 16.34
C LEU A 234 17.82 -0.48 15.90
N SER A 235 17.16 -1.45 15.27
CA SER A 235 17.82 -2.70 14.83
C SER A 235 18.44 -2.57 13.44
N SER A 236 18.04 -1.59 12.64
CA SER A 236 18.52 -1.45 11.27
C SER A 236 19.82 -0.65 11.15
N LEU A 237 20.14 0.27 12.08
CA LEU A 237 21.35 1.09 12.01
C LEU A 237 22.63 0.27 12.13
N PRO A 238 22.78 -0.65 13.13
CA PRO A 238 23.98 -1.49 13.23
C PRO A 238 24.16 -2.41 12.02
N LEU A 239 23.04 -2.89 11.44
CA LEU A 239 23.05 -3.76 10.26
C LEU A 239 23.30 -2.99 8.94
N ALA A 240 23.03 -1.69 8.92
CA ALA A 240 23.30 -0.82 7.77
C ALA A 240 24.74 -0.31 7.72
N LEU A 241 25.45 -0.23 8.87
CA LEU A 241 26.85 0.22 8.93
C LEU A 241 27.80 -0.61 8.04
N PRO A 242 27.74 -1.96 8.01
CA PRO A 242 28.54 -2.77 7.09
C PRO A 242 28.25 -2.49 5.61
N ALA A 243 27.04 -2.04 5.27
CA ALA A 243 26.67 -1.70 3.89
C ALA A 243 27.24 -0.34 3.43
N LEU A 244 27.68 0.51 4.38
CA LEU A 244 28.33 1.80 4.09
C LEU A 244 29.85 1.69 3.92
N LEU A 245 30.45 0.57 4.35
CA LEU A 245 31.87 0.32 4.13
C LEU A 245 32.08 -0.11 2.66
N PRO A 246 33.03 0.49 1.93
CA PRO A 246 33.37 0.03 0.60
C PRO A 246 33.83 -1.43 0.70
N LEU A 247 33.07 -2.35 0.13
CA LEU A 247 33.46 -3.76 0.05
C LEU A 247 34.72 -3.83 -0.84
N PRO A 248 35.88 -4.29 -0.34
CA PRO A 248 37.14 -4.23 -1.09
C PRO A 248 37.23 -5.20 -2.28
N PHE A 249 36.14 -5.84 -2.69
CA PHE A 249 36.15 -6.88 -3.72
C PHE A 249 34.91 -6.78 -4.62
N LEU A 250 34.96 -5.86 -5.57
CA LEU A 250 34.30 -5.91 -6.87
C LEU A 250 35.34 -5.54 -7.94
#